data_AF-A0A7X8PPB1-F1
#
_entry.id   AF-A0A7X8PPB1-F1
#
_cell.length_a   1.000
_cell.length_b   1.000
_cell.length_c   1.000
_cell.angle_alpha   90.00
_cell.angle_beta   90.00
_cell.angle_gamma   90.00
#
_symmetry.space_group_name_H-M   'P 1'
#
loop_
_entity.id
_entity.type
_entity.pdbx_description
1 polymer ?
#
loop_
_entity_poly.entity_id
_entity_poly.type
_entity_poly.pdbx_seq_one_letter_code
_entity_poly.pdbx_strand_id
1 'polypeptide(L)'
;MSLHMIENVTIPDDFNLPKRITKQEQLEDDKLFDKALALIKEKNALLIAHYYTSPTMQRLCEAAGGAIGDSLEMARIGRDSDKDLILIAGVRFMGETAKILSLNKTVIMPNLKAECSLDLCCSVEDLKRAKSENKDATVVAYANTSAEVKAQADWIVTSSLAVELGKYLTKQKQP
;
A
#
# COMPACT_ATOMS: atom_id res chain seq x y z
N MET A 1 17.82 -7.36 -30.05
CA MET A 1 17.37 -8.30 -29.00
C MET A 1 16.07 -8.90 -29.51
N SER A 2 16.08 -10.13 -30.02
CA SER A 2 14.88 -10.81 -30.53
C SER A 2 14.17 -11.50 -29.37
N LEU A 3 12.88 -11.20 -29.20
CA LEU A 3 12.00 -11.97 -28.31
C LEU A 3 11.69 -13.30 -29.01
N HIS A 4 11.82 -14.41 -28.29
CA HIS A 4 11.44 -15.74 -28.76
C HIS A 4 10.26 -16.22 -27.91
N MET A 5 9.16 -16.58 -28.56
CA MET A 5 8.01 -17.22 -27.91
C MET A 5 8.39 -18.66 -27.56
N ILE A 6 8.06 -19.09 -26.33
CA ILE A 6 8.12 -20.50 -25.98
C ILE A 6 6.88 -21.16 -26.58
N GLU A 7 7.06 -21.87 -27.69
CA GLU A 7 6.02 -22.73 -28.25
C GLU A 7 5.89 -23.98 -27.36
N ASN A 8 4.65 -24.46 -27.17
CA ASN A 8 4.31 -25.66 -26.37
C ASN A 8 4.40 -25.50 -24.83
N VAL A 9 4.01 -24.35 -24.29
CA VAL A 9 3.70 -24.26 -22.85
C VAL A 9 2.38 -24.97 -22.56
N THR A 10 2.44 -26.10 -21.88
CA THR A 10 1.26 -26.79 -21.34
C THR A 10 1.08 -26.43 -19.87
N ILE A 11 -0.14 -26.10 -19.47
CA ILE A 11 -0.51 -25.93 -18.06
C ILE A 11 -0.80 -27.35 -17.53
N PRO A 12 -0.16 -27.79 -16.43
CA PRO A 12 -0.46 -29.08 -15.82
C PRO A 12 -1.95 -29.24 -15.52
N ASP A 13 -2.52 -30.44 -15.73
CA ASP A 13 -3.94 -30.69 -15.48
C ASP A 13 -4.35 -30.55 -14.00
N ASP A 14 -3.36 -30.65 -13.09
CA ASP A 14 -3.51 -30.45 -11.65
C ASP A 14 -3.32 -28.98 -11.22
N PHE A 15 -3.05 -28.09 -12.18
CA PHE A 15 -2.94 -26.67 -11.90
C PHE A 15 -4.33 -26.11 -11.56
N ASN A 16 -4.55 -25.81 -10.28
CA ASN A 16 -5.82 -25.35 -9.76
C ASN A 16 -6.10 -23.90 -10.22
N LEU A 17 -6.68 -23.76 -11.40
CA LEU A 17 -7.13 -22.47 -11.91
C LEU A 17 -8.22 -21.92 -10.98
N PRO A 18 -8.23 -20.59 -10.70
CA PRO A 18 -9.30 -19.99 -9.93
C PRO A 18 -10.65 -20.30 -10.58
N LYS A 19 -11.62 -20.72 -9.77
CA LYS A 19 -12.96 -21.06 -10.23
C LYS A 19 -13.55 -19.85 -10.95
N ARG A 20 -14.12 -20.09 -12.14
CA ARG A 20 -14.95 -19.08 -12.80
C ARG A 20 -16.15 -18.80 -11.91
N ILE A 21 -16.37 -17.53 -11.62
CA ILE A 21 -17.58 -17.08 -10.94
C ILE A 21 -18.82 -17.38 -11.78
N THR A 22 -19.90 -17.70 -11.11
CA THR A 22 -21.21 -17.92 -11.72
C THR A 22 -21.80 -16.61 -12.23
N LYS A 23 -22.79 -16.71 -13.13
CA LYS A 23 -23.52 -15.54 -13.63
C LYS A 23 -24.25 -14.77 -12.50
N GLN A 24 -24.67 -15.48 -11.47
CA GLN A 24 -25.34 -14.88 -10.31
C GLN A 24 -24.35 -14.07 -9.45
N GLU A 25 -23.18 -14.65 -9.14
CA GLU A 25 -22.11 -13.95 -8.41
C GLU A 25 -21.64 -12.70 -9.15
N GLN A 26 -21.52 -12.77 -10.48
CA GLN A 26 -21.19 -11.60 -11.30
C GLN A 26 -22.25 -10.48 -11.16
N LEU A 27 -23.53 -10.83 -11.22
CA LEU A 27 -24.62 -9.86 -11.09
C LEU A 27 -24.65 -9.21 -9.70
N GLU A 28 -24.27 -9.96 -8.66
CA GLU A 28 -24.13 -9.44 -7.29
C GLU A 28 -22.92 -8.52 -7.15
N ASP A 29 -21.78 -8.87 -7.76
CA ASP A 29 -20.57 -8.03 -7.80
C ASP A 29 -20.84 -6.70 -8.53
N ASP A 30 -21.54 -6.74 -9.66
CA ASP A 30 -21.91 -5.53 -10.43
C ASP A 30 -22.81 -4.59 -9.60
N LYS A 31 -23.77 -5.14 -8.85
CA LYS A 31 -24.62 -4.34 -7.94
C LYS A 31 -23.80 -3.69 -6.80
N LEU A 32 -22.83 -4.42 -6.25
CA LEU A 32 -21.94 -3.89 -5.23
C LEU A 32 -21.02 -2.80 -5.79
N PHE A 33 -20.53 -2.99 -7.01
CA PHE A 33 -19.74 -2.01 -7.75
C PHE A 33 -20.50 -0.69 -7.91
N ASP A 34 -21.72 -0.75 -8.45
CA ASP A 34 -22.56 0.44 -8.67
C ASP A 34 -22.88 1.16 -7.35
N LYS A 35 -23.19 0.38 -6.30
CA LYS A 35 -23.46 0.94 -4.97
C LYS A 35 -22.21 1.62 -4.38
N ALA A 36 -21.04 1.00 -4.47
CA ALA A 36 -19.80 1.57 -3.98
C ALA A 36 -19.46 2.86 -4.74
N LEU A 37 -19.59 2.85 -6.07
CA LEU A 37 -19.36 4.03 -6.90
C LEU A 37 -20.28 5.18 -6.54
N ALA A 38 -21.58 4.92 -6.35
CA ALA A 38 -22.54 5.91 -5.93
C ALA A 38 -22.18 6.53 -4.57
N LEU A 39 -21.81 5.70 -3.58
CA LEU A 39 -21.42 6.16 -2.25
C LEU A 39 -20.12 6.99 -2.26
N ILE A 40 -19.12 6.60 -3.03
CA ILE A 40 -17.86 7.34 -3.16
C ILE A 40 -18.14 8.75 -3.70
N LYS A 41 -19.01 8.86 -4.71
CA LYS A 41 -19.43 10.15 -5.29
C LYS A 41 -20.26 10.97 -4.32
N GLU A 42 -21.25 10.35 -3.67
CA GLU A 42 -22.12 11.01 -2.68
C GLU A 42 -21.31 11.61 -1.52
N LYS A 43 -20.31 10.88 -1.02
CA LYS A 43 -19.45 11.34 0.07
C LYS A 43 -18.32 12.27 -0.37
N ASN A 44 -18.26 12.63 -1.66
CA ASN A 44 -17.16 13.39 -2.25
C ASN A 44 -15.78 12.85 -1.83
N ALA A 45 -15.62 11.53 -1.89
CA ALA A 45 -14.41 10.88 -1.42
C ALA A 45 -13.38 10.69 -2.55
N LEU A 46 -12.10 10.67 -2.18
CA LEU A 46 -11.03 10.23 -3.07
C LEU A 46 -10.73 8.76 -2.81
N LEU A 47 -11.00 7.89 -3.77
CA LEU A 47 -10.51 6.51 -3.73
C LEU A 47 -9.10 6.47 -4.35
N ILE A 48 -8.14 5.87 -3.64
CA ILE A 48 -6.80 5.62 -4.12
C ILE A 48 -6.51 4.13 -3.99
N ALA A 49 -6.15 3.45 -5.08
CA ALA A 49 -5.87 2.03 -5.10
C ALA A 49 -4.40 1.74 -5.35
N HIS A 50 -3.86 0.73 -4.67
CA HIS A 50 -2.52 0.23 -4.97
C HIS A 50 -2.52 -0.63 -6.25
N TYR A 51 -1.40 -0.67 -6.97
CA TYR A 51 -1.21 -1.51 -8.17
C TYR A 51 -1.52 -3.01 -7.98
N TYR A 52 -1.41 -3.50 -6.74
CA TYR A 52 -1.66 -4.92 -6.41
C TYR A 52 -3.11 -5.22 -5.99
N THR A 53 -4.00 -4.24 -6.05
CA THR A 53 -5.42 -4.48 -5.81
C THR A 53 -6.06 -5.22 -6.99
N SER A 54 -7.21 -5.86 -6.74
CA SER A 54 -7.91 -6.62 -7.77
C SER A 54 -8.32 -5.71 -8.96
N PRO A 55 -8.45 -6.27 -10.18
CA PRO A 55 -8.90 -5.51 -11.34
C PRO A 55 -10.24 -4.78 -11.11
N THR A 56 -11.19 -5.40 -10.36
CA THR A 56 -12.46 -4.74 -10.01
C THR A 56 -12.25 -3.51 -9.11
N MET A 57 -11.33 -3.56 -8.16
CA MET A 57 -11.00 -2.41 -7.30
C MET A 57 -10.34 -1.28 -8.09
N GLN A 58 -9.42 -1.61 -9.01
CA GLN A 58 -8.80 -0.63 -9.90
C GLN A 58 -9.83 0.03 -10.82
N ARG A 59 -10.72 -0.76 -11.44
CA ARG A 59 -11.84 -0.23 -12.24
C ARG A 59 -12.77 0.67 -11.44
N LEU A 60 -13.09 0.31 -10.19
CA LEU A 60 -13.91 1.13 -9.30
C LEU A 60 -13.23 2.47 -9.01
N CYS A 61 -11.91 2.42 -8.74
CA CYS A 61 -11.08 3.60 -8.53
C CYS A 61 -11.12 4.53 -9.73
N GLU A 62 -10.89 4.02 -10.94
CA GLU A 62 -10.95 4.80 -12.18
C GLU A 62 -12.35 5.38 -12.43
N ALA A 63 -13.40 4.57 -12.29
CA ALA A 63 -14.78 5.01 -12.50
C ALA A 63 -15.22 6.09 -11.49
N ALA A 64 -14.63 6.10 -10.30
CA ALA A 64 -14.84 7.11 -9.27
C ALA A 64 -14.02 8.40 -9.50
N GLY A 65 -13.15 8.45 -10.52
CA GLY A 65 -12.20 9.55 -10.71
C GLY A 65 -11.11 9.57 -9.64
N GLY A 66 -10.76 8.39 -9.11
CA GLY A 66 -9.69 8.19 -8.16
C GLY A 66 -8.31 8.09 -8.82
N ALA A 67 -7.33 7.57 -8.08
CA ALA A 67 -5.97 7.39 -8.57
C ALA A 67 -5.41 6.01 -8.23
N ILE A 68 -4.56 5.48 -9.10
CA ILE A 68 -3.85 4.22 -8.88
C ILE A 68 -2.35 4.54 -8.77
N GLY A 69 -1.69 4.04 -7.73
CA GLY A 69 -0.29 4.40 -7.47
C GLY A 69 0.45 3.43 -6.55
N ASP A 70 1.74 3.72 -6.34
CA ASP A 70 2.56 3.04 -5.32
C ASP A 70 2.33 3.59 -3.90
N SER A 71 2.96 2.98 -2.89
CA SER A 71 2.76 3.34 -1.48
C SER A 71 2.98 4.83 -1.17
N LEU A 72 4.01 5.45 -1.74
CA LEU A 72 4.38 6.83 -1.42
C LEU A 72 3.53 7.81 -2.25
N GLU A 73 3.31 7.47 -3.51
CA GLU A 73 2.43 8.21 -4.40
C GLU A 73 1.01 8.28 -3.84
N MET A 74 0.46 7.17 -3.34
CA MET A 74 -0.85 7.14 -2.69
C MET A 74 -0.96 8.15 -1.55
N ALA A 75 0.06 8.22 -0.69
CA ALA A 75 0.07 9.14 0.44
C ALA A 75 0.20 10.62 0.00
N ARG A 76 0.97 10.90 -1.07
CA ARG A 76 1.10 12.25 -1.65
C ARG A 76 -0.19 12.71 -2.31
N ILE A 77 -0.81 11.86 -3.13
CA ILE A 77 -2.09 12.15 -3.77
C ILE A 77 -3.17 12.43 -2.71
N GLY A 78 -3.23 11.62 -1.65
CA GLY A 78 -4.16 11.84 -0.54
C GLY A 78 -3.95 13.18 0.16
N ARG A 79 -2.69 13.58 0.37
CA ARG A 79 -2.33 14.88 0.96
C ARG A 79 -2.72 16.06 0.07
N ASP A 80 -2.42 15.96 -1.22
CA ASP A 80 -2.55 17.06 -2.19
C ASP A 80 -3.99 17.18 -2.74
N SER A 81 -4.83 16.18 -2.50
CA SER A 81 -6.26 16.19 -2.80
C SER A 81 -6.99 17.34 -2.09
N ASP A 82 -7.99 17.92 -2.75
CA ASP A 82 -8.94 18.87 -2.18
C ASP A 82 -10.02 18.19 -1.32
N LYS A 83 -10.22 16.87 -1.48
CA LYS A 83 -11.24 16.11 -0.74
C LYS A 83 -10.80 15.79 0.69
N ASP A 84 -11.72 15.89 1.63
CA ASP A 84 -11.46 15.61 3.06
C ASP A 84 -11.57 14.13 3.44
N LEU A 85 -12.22 13.33 2.60
CA LEU A 85 -12.38 11.89 2.81
C LEU A 85 -11.55 11.11 1.79
N ILE A 86 -10.57 10.35 2.28
CA ILE A 86 -9.67 9.53 1.47
C ILE A 86 -9.94 8.05 1.78
N LEU A 87 -10.24 7.25 0.76
CA LEU A 87 -10.29 5.80 0.85
C LEU A 87 -9.00 5.22 0.28
N ILE A 88 -8.28 4.47 1.10
CA ILE A 88 -7.05 3.78 0.70
C ILE A 88 -7.37 2.30 0.50
N ALA A 89 -7.43 1.87 -0.76
CA ALA A 89 -7.48 0.47 -1.15
C ALA A 89 -6.05 -0.07 -1.24
N GLY A 90 -5.52 -0.51 -0.10
CA GLY A 90 -4.18 -1.04 0.08
C GLY A 90 -4.06 -1.80 1.41
N VAL A 91 -2.83 -1.92 1.91
CA VAL A 91 -2.54 -2.54 3.21
C VAL A 91 -2.34 -1.48 4.30
N ARG A 92 -2.39 -1.89 5.58
CA ARG A 92 -2.52 -1.01 6.75
C ARG A 92 -1.48 0.10 6.77
N PHE A 93 -0.20 -0.23 6.64
CA PHE A 93 0.87 0.78 6.69
C PHE A 93 0.70 1.87 5.62
N MET A 94 0.08 1.57 4.46
CA MET A 94 -0.17 2.55 3.41
C MET A 94 -1.26 3.54 3.86
N GLY A 95 -2.34 3.03 4.48
CA GLY A 95 -3.39 3.87 5.08
C GLY A 95 -2.86 4.73 6.23
N GLU A 96 -2.03 4.16 7.09
CA GLU A 96 -1.35 4.90 8.16
C GLU A 96 -0.46 6.01 7.60
N THR A 97 0.33 5.71 6.56
CA THR A 97 1.20 6.71 5.91
C THR A 97 0.38 7.83 5.27
N ALA A 98 -0.72 7.51 4.60
CA ALA A 98 -1.65 8.52 4.06
C ALA A 98 -2.22 9.40 5.17
N LYS A 99 -2.57 8.83 6.34
CA LYS A 99 -3.06 9.58 7.51
C LYS A 99 -1.98 10.46 8.13
N ILE A 100 -0.75 9.96 8.25
CA ILE A 100 0.40 10.74 8.77
C ILE A 100 0.66 11.97 7.89
N LEU A 101 0.57 11.85 6.57
CA LEU A 101 0.76 12.99 5.66
C LEU A 101 -0.49 13.89 5.53
N SER A 102 -1.65 13.41 5.96
CA SER A 102 -2.95 14.08 5.80
C SER A 102 -3.68 14.21 7.14
N LEU A 103 -3.02 14.77 8.15
CA LEU A 103 -3.53 14.79 9.53
C LEU A 103 -4.95 15.37 9.66
N ASN A 104 -5.28 16.38 8.85
CA ASN A 104 -6.58 17.06 8.86
C ASN A 104 -7.68 16.33 8.08
N LYS A 105 -7.32 15.29 7.30
CA LYS A 105 -8.27 14.53 6.46
C LYS A 105 -8.70 13.25 7.16
N THR A 106 -9.88 12.76 6.81
CA THR A 106 -10.36 11.43 7.23
C THR A 106 -9.83 10.39 6.26
N VAL A 107 -9.12 9.39 6.77
CA VAL A 107 -8.58 8.28 5.98
C VAL A 107 -9.28 6.99 6.39
N ILE A 108 -9.86 6.28 5.43
CA ILE A 108 -10.57 5.02 5.63
C ILE A 108 -9.92 3.93 4.79
N MET A 109 -9.88 2.72 5.32
CA MET A 109 -9.51 1.52 4.57
C MET A 109 -10.69 0.56 4.49
N PRO A 110 -10.90 -0.13 3.35
CA PRO A 110 -11.95 -1.15 3.24
C PRO A 110 -11.77 -2.32 4.22
N ASN A 111 -10.52 -2.66 4.54
CA ASN A 111 -10.19 -3.73 5.47
C ASN A 111 -8.91 -3.41 6.26
N LEU A 112 -9.04 -3.15 7.56
CA LEU A 112 -7.89 -2.88 8.44
C LEU A 112 -7.01 -4.11 8.70
N LYS A 113 -7.49 -5.32 8.37
CA LYS A 113 -6.71 -6.57 8.43
C LYS A 113 -5.91 -6.84 7.15
N ALA A 114 -5.97 -5.95 6.16
CA ALA A 114 -5.08 -6.04 5.01
C ALA A 114 -3.68 -5.61 5.44
N GLU A 115 -2.76 -6.56 5.55
CA GLU A 115 -1.42 -6.36 6.12
C GLU A 115 -0.33 -6.75 5.13
N CYS A 116 0.91 -6.36 5.43
CA CYS A 116 2.09 -6.76 4.68
C CYS A 116 2.95 -7.66 5.57
N SER A 117 3.38 -8.82 5.06
CA SER A 117 4.27 -9.71 5.81
C SER A 117 5.55 -9.00 6.27
N LEU A 118 6.09 -8.09 5.44
CA LEU A 118 7.28 -7.30 5.78
C LEU A 118 7.06 -6.33 6.94
N ASP A 119 5.86 -5.75 7.04
CA ASP A 119 5.45 -4.91 8.17
C ASP A 119 5.42 -5.75 9.46
N LEU A 120 4.77 -6.92 9.39
CA LEU A 120 4.62 -7.83 10.52
C LEU A 120 5.95 -8.42 11.02
N CYS A 121 6.97 -8.50 10.17
CA CYS A 121 8.28 -9.02 10.54
C CYS A 121 9.08 -8.08 11.47
N CYS A 122 8.67 -6.83 11.64
CA CYS A 122 9.35 -5.86 12.50
C CYS A 122 8.37 -5.28 13.52
N SER A 123 8.30 -5.89 14.71
CA SER A 123 7.50 -5.34 15.81
C SER A 123 8.20 -4.12 16.43
N VAL A 124 7.41 -3.20 17.01
CA VAL A 124 7.96 -2.03 17.70
C VAL A 124 8.74 -2.45 18.96
N GLU A 125 8.36 -3.56 19.59
CA GLU A 125 9.02 -4.17 20.73
C GLU A 125 10.41 -4.69 20.37
N ASP A 126 10.53 -5.41 19.26
CA ASP A 126 11.82 -5.91 18.77
C ASP A 126 12.75 -4.76 18.42
N LEU A 127 12.21 -3.71 17.79
CA LEU A 127 12.98 -2.49 17.48
C LEU A 127 13.44 -1.79 18.77
N LYS A 128 12.57 -1.63 19.77
CA LYS A 128 12.94 -1.03 21.06
C LYS A 128 14.03 -1.84 21.76
N ARG A 129 13.96 -3.17 21.72
CA ARG A 129 15.02 -4.05 22.26
C ARG A 129 16.34 -3.81 21.52
N ALA A 130 16.33 -3.83 20.19
CA ALA A 130 17.53 -3.57 19.38
C ALA A 130 18.14 -2.18 19.65
N LYS A 131 17.31 -1.14 19.81
CA LYS A 131 17.76 0.21 20.20
C LYS A 131 18.38 0.25 21.60
N SER A 132 17.86 -0.54 22.54
CA SER A 132 18.42 -0.59 23.91
C SER A 132 19.82 -1.20 23.96
N GLU A 133 20.10 -2.14 23.05
CA GLU A 133 21.40 -2.80 22.88
C GLU A 133 22.38 -1.92 22.08
N ASN A 134 21.86 -1.02 21.23
CA ASN A 134 22.64 -0.16 20.33
C ASN A 134 22.19 1.31 20.46
N LYS A 135 22.45 1.91 21.64
CA LYS A 135 21.87 3.21 22.02
C LYS A 135 22.20 4.37 21.10
N ASP A 136 23.37 4.34 20.48
CA ASP A 136 23.82 5.41 19.60
C ASP A 136 23.37 5.20 18.16
N ALA A 137 22.92 4.00 17.78
CA ALA A 137 22.67 3.62 16.39
C ALA A 137 21.53 4.42 15.74
N THR A 138 21.75 4.80 14.49
CA THR A 138 20.76 5.48 13.65
C THR A 138 19.73 4.48 13.15
N VAL A 139 18.46 4.74 13.42
CA VAL A 139 17.37 3.87 13.00
C VAL A 139 16.84 4.31 11.65
N VAL A 140 17.10 3.49 10.63
CA VAL A 140 16.51 3.65 9.29
C VAL A 140 15.41 2.61 9.11
N ALA A 141 14.16 3.04 9.06
CA ALA A 141 13.02 2.16 8.84
C ALA A 141 12.56 2.21 7.38
N TYR A 142 12.21 1.04 6.85
CA TYR A 142 11.59 0.96 5.54
C TYR A 142 10.17 1.56 5.57
N ALA A 143 9.75 2.21 4.48
CA ALA A 143 8.42 2.83 4.39
C ALA A 143 7.27 1.82 4.62
N ASN A 144 7.52 0.54 4.32
CA ASN A 144 6.57 -0.56 4.48
C ASN A 144 6.60 -1.16 5.90
N THR A 145 6.56 -0.30 6.91
CA THR A 145 6.50 -0.67 8.34
C THR A 145 5.37 0.09 9.04
N SER A 146 4.94 -0.35 10.21
CA SER A 146 3.84 0.28 10.95
C SER A 146 4.15 1.72 11.35
N ALA A 147 3.11 2.51 11.60
CA ALA A 147 3.25 3.85 12.17
C ALA A 147 4.06 3.86 13.48
N GLU A 148 3.91 2.83 14.30
CA GLU A 148 4.63 2.69 15.58
C GLU A 148 6.13 2.50 15.36
N VAL A 149 6.52 1.67 14.39
CA VAL A 149 7.92 1.50 13.98
C VAL A 149 8.47 2.78 13.39
N LYS A 150 7.71 3.45 12.52
CA LYS A 150 8.10 4.76 11.95
C LYS A 150 8.35 5.80 13.03
N ALA A 151 7.56 5.80 14.10
CA ALA A 151 7.73 6.73 15.21
C ALA A 151 9.03 6.50 16.03
N GLN A 152 9.65 5.33 15.90
CA GLN A 152 10.94 5.03 16.53
C GLN A 152 12.14 5.28 15.61
N ALA A 153 11.90 5.62 14.33
CA ALA A 153 12.93 5.75 13.31
C ALA A 153 13.41 7.20 13.18
N ASP A 154 14.71 7.36 12.91
CA ASP A 154 15.31 8.65 12.57
C ASP A 154 15.11 8.98 11.09
N TRP A 155 15.10 7.94 10.24
CA TRP A 155 14.90 8.06 8.80
C TRP A 155 13.90 7.02 8.29
N ILE A 156 13.04 7.46 7.37
CA ILE A 156 12.20 6.57 6.57
C ILE A 156 12.77 6.46 5.17
N VAL A 157 12.82 5.25 4.62
CA VAL A 157 13.42 5.00 3.29
C VAL A 157 12.56 4.11 2.40
N THR A 158 12.67 4.29 1.08
CA THR A 158 12.10 3.41 0.06
C THR A 158 13.22 2.63 -0.64
N SER A 159 12.85 1.61 -1.44
CA SER A 159 13.83 0.72 -2.08
C SER A 159 14.73 1.48 -3.06
N SER A 160 14.17 2.53 -3.69
CA SER A 160 14.88 3.43 -4.59
C SER A 160 15.95 4.31 -3.92
N LEU A 161 15.88 4.53 -2.60
CA LEU A 161 16.77 5.46 -1.88
C LEU A 161 17.65 4.78 -0.81
N ALA A 162 17.40 3.50 -0.49
CA ALA A 162 18.06 2.80 0.61
C ALA A 162 19.60 2.86 0.52
N VAL A 163 20.17 2.56 -0.65
CA VAL A 163 21.63 2.55 -0.85
C VAL A 163 22.23 3.96 -0.79
N GLU A 164 21.55 4.94 -1.38
CA GLU A 164 22.02 6.34 -1.39
C GLU A 164 22.00 6.95 0.01
N LEU A 165 20.91 6.71 0.75
CA LEU A 165 20.80 7.12 2.15
C LEU A 165 21.89 6.46 3.00
N GLY A 166 22.11 5.15 2.85
CA GLY A 166 23.18 4.45 3.57
C GLY A 166 24.56 5.08 3.33
N LYS A 167 24.91 5.34 2.06
CA LYS A 167 26.16 6.03 1.71
C LYS A 167 26.26 7.43 2.31
N TYR A 168 25.15 8.17 2.35
CA TYR A 168 25.09 9.50 2.96
C TYR A 168 25.35 9.41 4.48
N LEU A 169 24.65 8.54 5.19
CA LEU A 169 24.78 8.36 6.64
C LEU A 169 26.21 7.92 7.03
N THR A 170 26.82 7.00 6.28
CA THR A 170 28.22 6.62 6.49
C THR A 170 29.18 7.81 6.32
N LYS A 171 28.97 8.68 5.33
CA LYS A 171 29.78 9.89 5.16
C LYS A 171 29.61 10.88 6.32
N GLN A 172 28.41 10.96 6.89
CA GLN A 172 28.13 11.76 8.09
C GLN A 172 28.66 11.13 9.38
N LYS A 173 29.29 9.94 9.30
CA LYS A 173 29.74 9.15 10.46
C LYS A 173 28.60 8.88 11.45
N GLN A 174 27.38 8.75 10.93
CA GLN A 174 26.27 8.30 11.74
C GLN A 174 26.47 6.81 12.07
N PRO A 175 26.35 6.42 13.35
CA PRO A 175 26.51 5.05 13.82
C PRO A 175 25.36 4.15 13.37
#